data_AF-W0JJ51-F1
#
_entry.id   AF-W0JJ51-F1
#
_cell.length_a   1.000
_cell.length_b   1.000
_cell.length_c   1.000
_cell.angle_alpha   90.00
_cell.angle_beta   90.00
_cell.angle_gamma   90.00
#
_symmetry.space_group_name_H-M   'P 1'
#
loop_
_entity.id
_entity.type
_entity.pdbx_description
1 polymer ?
#
loop_
_entity_poly.entity_id
_entity_poly.type
_entity_poly.pdbx_seq_one_letter_code
_entity_poly.pdbx_strand_id
1 'polypeptide(L)' 'MDADLIGLGILATVGGLALAYIARYLYPRLDAPKDSLASLRFLTALIVGILLVLGFGLILLGALG' A
#
# COMPACT_ATOMS: atom_id res chain seq x y z
N MET A 1 -23.22 7.49 0.78
CA MET A 1 -22.76 6.15 0.39
C MET A 1 -21.54 6.28 -0.52
N ASP A 2 -21.62 7.07 -1.60
CA ASP A 2 -20.50 7.22 -2.55
C ASP A 2 -19.34 8.06 -1.99
N ALA A 3 -19.66 9.12 -1.24
CA ALA A 3 -18.66 9.91 -0.51
C ALA A 3 -17.91 9.09 0.57
N ASP A 4 -18.56 8.11 1.20
CA ASP A 4 -17.94 7.24 2.19
C ASP A 4 -16.98 6.24 1.52
N LEU A 5 -17.34 5.72 0.35
CA LEU A 5 -16.50 4.85 -0.48
C LEU A 5 -15.25 5.58 -0.98
N ILE A 6 -15.39 6.82 -1.44
CA ILE A 6 -14.25 7.67 -1.82
C ILE A 6 -13.35 7.92 -0.60
N GLY A 7 -13.94 8.26 0.55
CA GLY A 7 -13.20 8.47 1.81
C GLY A 7 -12.42 7.24 2.26
N LEU A 8 -13.04 6.06 2.21
CA LEU A 8 -12.40 4.77 2.51
C LEU A 8 -11.28 4.44 1.51
N GLY A 9 -11.48 4.72 0.22
CA GLY A 9 -10.45 4.55 -0.80
C GLY A 9 -9.21 5.41 -0.54
N ILE A 10 -9.40 6.67 -0.17
CA ILE A 10 -8.31 7.57 0.23
C ILE A 10 -7.62 7.05 1.50
N LEU A 11 -8.38 6.67 2.52
CA LEU A 11 -7.84 6.15 3.79
C LEU A 11 -7.04 4.86 3.59
N ALA A 12 -7.53 3.93 2.77
CA ALA A 12 -6.83 2.69 2.45
C ALA A 12 -5.52 2.95 1.69
N THR A 13 -5.55 3.90 0.74
CA THR A 13 -4.36 4.26 -0.04
C THR A 13 -3.31 4.94 0.82
N VAL A 14 -3.69 5.97 1.57
CA VAL A 14 -2.80 6.73 2.46
C VAL A 14 -2.29 5.84 3.60
N GLY A 15 -3.18 5.06 4.21
CA GLY A 15 -2.84 4.12 5.28
C GLY A 15 -1.86 3.05 4.81
N GLY A 16 -2.08 2.47 3.63
CA GLY A 16 -1.16 1.50 3.03
C GLY A 16 0.22 2.09 2.74
N LEU A 17 0.28 3.29 2.16
CA LEU A 17 1.53 4.00 1.90
C LEU A 17 2.26 4.37 3.20
N ALA A 18 1.53 4.88 4.19
CA ALA A 18 2.08 5.26 5.48
C ALA A 18 2.63 4.04 6.22
N LEU A 19 1.91 2.92 6.21
CA LEU A 19 2.36 1.68 6.82
C LEU A 19 3.63 1.14 6.14
N ALA A 20 3.68 1.17 4.80
CA ALA A 20 4.88 0.78 4.05
C ALA A 20 6.08 1.70 4.36
N TYR A 21 5.84 3.00 4.46
CA TYR A 21 6.87 3.99 4.82
C TYR A 21 7.39 3.76 6.24
N ILE A 22 6.49 3.58 7.20
CA ILE A 22 6.81 3.29 8.61
C ILE A 22 7.56 1.97 8.72
N ALA A 23 7.12 0.92 8.04
CA ALA A 23 7.81 -0.38 8.05
C ALA A 23 9.27 -0.22 7.56
N ARG A 24 9.49 0.61 6.55
CA ARG A 24 10.82 0.89 6.00
C ARG A 24 11.67 1.78 6.91
N TYR A 25 11.04 2.68 7.67
CA TYR A 25 11.70 3.57 8.62
C TYR A 25 12.04 2.88 9.95
N LEU A 26 11.18 1.99 10.43
CA LEU A 26 11.40 1.20 11.66
C LEU A 26 12.39 0.05 11.44
N TYR A 27 12.44 -0.49 10.23
CA TYR A 27 13.39 -1.52 9.83
C TYR A 27 14.35 -1.04 8.71
N PRO A 28 15.12 0.05 8.94
CA PRO A 28 16.02 0.60 7.94
C PRO A 28 17.21 -0.34 7.68
N ARG A 29 17.45 -1.29 8.60
CA ARG A 29 18.45 -2.34 8.52
C ARG A 29 17.85 -3.63 9.09
N LEU A 30 16.92 -4.23 8.36
CA LEU A 30 16.91 -5.69 8.42
C LEU A 30 18.32 -6.09 7.96
N ASP A 31 19.14 -6.66 8.83
CA ASP A 31 20.35 -7.42 8.45
C ASP A 31 19.92 -8.66 7.65
N ALA A 32 19.15 -8.43 6.59
CA ALA A 32 18.67 -9.43 5.69
C ALA A 32 19.86 -9.81 4.82
N PRO A 33 20.14 -11.12 4.70
CA PRO A 33 21.11 -11.62 3.75
C PRO A 33 20.88 -10.99 2.37
N LYS A 34 21.96 -10.67 1.64
CA LYS A 34 21.88 -9.98 0.34
C LYS A 34 20.92 -10.68 -0.63
N ASP A 35 20.81 -12.00 -0.54
CA ASP A 35 19.91 -12.82 -1.35
C ASP A 35 18.42 -12.60 -1.02
N SER A 36 18.11 -12.25 0.24
CA SER A 36 16.74 -11.98 0.70
C SER A 36 16.25 -10.57 0.36
N LEU A 37 17.16 -9.62 0.12
CA LEU A 37 16.81 -8.23 -0.20
C LEU A 37 16.01 -8.10 -1.50
N ALA A 38 16.32 -8.93 -2.50
CA ALA A 38 15.59 -8.94 -3.77
C ALA A 38 14.14 -9.40 -3.58
N SER A 39 13.93 -10.49 -2.83
CA SER A 39 12.59 -10.97 -2.48
C SER A 39 11.81 -9.97 -1.63
N LEU A 40 12.45 -9.34 -0.64
CA LEU A 40 11.81 -8.31 0.19
C LEU A 40 11.36 -7.10 -0.64
N ARG A 41 12.19 -6.65 -1.60
CA ARG A 41 11.81 -5.57 -2.52
C ARG A 41 10.65 -5.97 -3.42
N PHE A 42 10.68 -7.18 -3.96
CA PHE A 42 9.60 -7.70 -4.79
C PHE A 42 8.28 -7.79 -4.01
N LEU A 43 8.32 -8.36 -2.81
CA LEU A 43 7.16 -8.46 -1.93
C LEU A 43 6.62 -7.07 -1.56
N THR A 44 7.49 -6.12 -1.24
CA THR A 44 7.08 -4.73 -0.95
C THR A 44 6.43 -4.09 -2.16
N ALA A 45 7.03 -4.24 -3.36
CA ALA A 45 6.46 -3.71 -4.59
C ALA A 45 5.09 -4.35 -4.90
N LEU A 46 4.94 -5.64 -4.65
CA LEU A 46 3.68 -6.37 -4.81
C LEU A 46 2.61 -5.85 -3.85
N ILE A 47 2.94 -5.72 -2.56
CA ILE A 47 2.02 -5.19 -1.53
C ILE A 47 1.58 -3.77 -1.88
N VAL A 48 2.53 -2.89 -2.24
CA VAL A 48 2.23 -1.51 -2.66
C VAL A 48 1.36 -1.49 -3.92
N GLY A 49 1.66 -2.35 -4.90
CA GLY A 49 0.85 -2.48 -6.11
C GLY A 49 -0.59 -2.89 -5.82
N ILE A 50 -0.78 -3.91 -4.97
CA ILE A 50 -2.12 -4.37 -4.55
C ILE A 50 -2.87 -3.26 -3.79
N LEU A 51 -2.20 -2.56 -2.87
CA LEU A 51 -2.78 -1.43 -2.13
C LEU A 51 -3.22 -0.30 -3.07
N LEU A 52 -2.41 0.04 -4.07
CA LEU A 52 -2.76 1.05 -5.06
C LEU A 52 -3.97 0.59 -5.89
N VAL A 53 -4.00 -0.66 -6.35
CA VAL A 53 -5.13 -1.19 -7.14
C VAL A 53 -6.41 -1.20 -6.32
N LEU A 54 -6.36 -1.64 -5.07
CA LEU A 54 -7.52 -1.64 -4.17
C LEU A 54 -8.01 -0.22 -3.87
N GLY A 55 -7.10 0.68 -3.49
CA GLY A 55 -7.42 2.07 -3.20
C GLY A 55 -8.03 2.78 -4.39
N PHE A 56 -7.43 2.62 -5.58
CA PHE A 56 -7.94 3.19 -6.81
C PHE A 56 -9.28 2.56 -7.22
N GLY A 57 -9.45 1.25 -7.03
CA GLY A 57 -10.69 0.54 -7.28
C GLY A 57 -11.85 1.06 -6.41
N LEU A 58 -11.61 1.32 -5.12
CA LEU A 58 -12.61 1.91 -4.22
C LEU A 58 -12.99 3.34 -4.63
N ILE A 59 -12.01 4.16 -5.02
CA ILE A 59 -12.25 5.52 -5.52
C ILE A 59 -13.07 5.47 -6.83
N LEU A 60 -12.73 4.57 -7.76
CA LEU A 60 -13.46 4.41 -9.02
C LEU A 60 -14.89 3.96 -8.78
N LEU A 61 -15.10 3.00 -7.88
CA LEU A 61 -16.43 2.49 -7.54
C LEU A 61 -17.32 3.60 -6.94
N GLY A 62 -16.77 4.43 -6.05
CA GLY A 62 -17.48 5.57 -5.48
C GLY A 62 -17.64 6.76 -6.44
N ALA A 63 -16.91 6.81 -7.56
CA ALA A 63 -17.07 7.85 -8.58
C ALA A 63 -18.05 7.46 -9.70
N LEU A 64 -18.24 6.16 -9.93
CA LEU A 64 -19.10 5.59 -10.97
C LEU A 64 -20.47 5.13 -10.44
N GLY A 65 -20.59 4.93 -9.13
CA GLY A 65 -21.85 4.68 -8.41
C GLY A 65 -22.54 5.98 -8.03
#